data_AF-A0A7X9TB50-F1
#
_entry.id   AF-A0A7X9TB50-F1
#
_cell.length_a   1.000
_cell.length_b   1.000
_cell.length_c   1.000
_cell.angle_alpha   90.00
_cell.angle_beta   90.00
_cell.angle_gamma   90.00
#
_symmetry.space_group_name_H-M   'P 1'
#
loop_
_entity.id
_entity.type
_entity.pdbx_description
1 polymer ?
#
loop_
_entity_poly.entity_id
_entity_poly.type
_entity_poly.pdbx_seq_one_letter_code
_entity_poly.pdbx_strand_id
1 'polypeptide(L)'
;MADFGGVDAHKLAMAVMMGRSDEALAMLKQLDLGTIAELVERAGVSASPEELHRAIAESASMGELLDKVEKSTGLGLSDIAGLATGLMC
;
A
#
# COMPACT_ATOMS: atom_id res chain seq x y z
N MET A 1 12.39 1.96 -13.77
CA MET A 1 11.83 1.36 -12.54
C MET A 1 11.12 2.50 -11.81
N ALA A 2 9.85 2.34 -11.44
CA ALA A 2 9.15 3.37 -10.69
C ALA A 2 9.86 3.54 -9.34
N ASP A 3 10.37 4.73 -9.08
CA ASP A 3 11.03 5.08 -7.83
C ASP A 3 9.93 5.61 -6.90
N PHE A 4 9.48 4.78 -5.97
CA PHE A 4 8.43 5.12 -5.01
C PHE A 4 9.04 5.80 -3.78
N GLY A 5 9.80 6.89 -4.00
CA GLY A 5 10.48 7.62 -2.94
C GLY A 5 11.54 6.79 -2.21
N GLY A 6 12.26 5.91 -2.91
CA GLY A 6 13.23 4.98 -2.33
C GLY A 6 12.66 3.67 -1.78
N VAL A 7 11.34 3.48 -1.82
CA VAL A 7 10.73 2.17 -1.53
C VAL A 7 10.79 1.28 -2.77
N ASP A 8 11.49 0.16 -2.64
CA ASP A 8 11.53 -0.86 -3.69
C ASP A 8 10.18 -1.60 -3.72
N ALA A 9 9.36 -1.26 -4.72
CA ALA A 9 8.06 -1.89 -4.98
C ALA A 9 8.13 -3.41 -5.12
N HIS A 10 9.21 -3.93 -5.72
CA HIS A 10 9.40 -5.37 -5.86
C HIS A 10 9.67 -6.00 -4.49
N LYS A 11 10.47 -5.34 -3.64
CA LYS A 11 10.70 -5.79 -2.27
C LYS A 11 9.43 -5.71 -1.41
N LEU A 12 8.63 -4.66 -1.54
CA LEU A 12 7.33 -4.54 -0.86
C LEU A 12 6.41 -5.68 -1.27
N ALA A 13 6.30 -5.95 -2.56
CA ALA A 13 5.54 -7.08 -3.09
C ALA A 13 6.03 -8.43 -2.55
N MET A 14 7.34 -8.64 -2.52
CA MET A 14 7.93 -9.85 -1.93
C MET A 14 7.71 -9.95 -0.42
N ALA A 15 7.64 -8.84 0.31
CA ALA A 15 7.31 -8.84 1.72
C ALA A 15 5.85 -9.29 1.93
N VAL A 16 4.91 -8.75 1.13
CA VAL A 16 3.49 -9.16 1.16
C VAL A 16 3.32 -10.62 0.77
N MET A 17 3.91 -11.07 -0.35
CA MET A 17 3.79 -12.45 -0.85
C MET A 17 4.37 -13.50 0.12
N MET A 18 5.44 -13.16 0.84
CA MET A 18 6.08 -14.05 1.80
C MET A 18 5.43 -14.01 3.18
N GLY A 19 4.31 -13.27 3.35
CA GLY A 19 3.65 -13.09 4.65
C GLY A 19 4.46 -12.28 5.66
N ARG A 20 5.45 -11.51 5.21
CA ARG A 20 6.26 -10.60 6.04
C ARG A 20 5.53 -9.28 6.24
N SER A 21 4.39 -9.38 6.91
CA SER A 21 3.46 -8.28 7.14
C SER A 21 4.08 -7.07 7.85
N ASP A 22 4.97 -7.29 8.83
CA ASP A 22 5.65 -6.22 9.55
C ASP A 22 6.65 -5.47 8.67
N GLU A 23 7.41 -6.19 7.83
CA GLU A 23 8.34 -5.59 6.87
C GLU A 23 7.57 -4.78 5.82
N ALA A 24 6.48 -5.35 5.29
CA ALA A 24 5.62 -4.66 4.34
C ALA A 24 5.00 -3.39 4.93
N LEU A 25 4.50 -3.43 6.18
CA LEU A 25 3.96 -2.25 6.85
C LEU A 25 5.03 -1.19 7.09
N ALA A 26 6.23 -1.60 7.52
CA ALA A 26 7.34 -0.68 7.72
C ALA A 26 7.74 0.04 6.41
N MET A 27 7.73 -0.68 5.29
CA MET A 27 7.97 -0.11 3.96
C MET A 27 6.84 0.81 3.50
N LEU A 28 5.57 0.44 3.71
CA LEU A 28 4.42 1.30 3.41
C LEU A 28 4.47 2.62 4.18
N LYS A 29 4.90 2.58 5.46
CA LYS A 29 5.07 3.78 6.31
C LYS A 29 6.17 4.73 5.84
N GLN A 30 7.04 4.30 4.93
CA GLN A 30 8.05 5.16 4.32
C GLN A 30 7.53 5.89 3.08
N LEU A 31 6.38 5.49 2.54
CA LEU A 31 5.78 6.14 1.39
C LEU A 31 5.21 7.50 1.80
N ASP A 32 5.55 8.53 1.04
CA ASP A 32 4.91 9.83 1.15
C ASP A 32 3.54 9.85 0.45
N LEU A 33 2.76 10.87 0.76
CA LEU A 33 1.42 11.05 0.19
C LEU A 33 1.43 11.14 -1.34
N GLY A 34 2.46 11.75 -1.96
CA GLY A 34 2.56 11.87 -3.41
C GLY A 34 2.74 10.50 -4.06
N THR A 35 3.62 9.68 -3.49
CA THR A 35 3.82 8.30 -3.94
C THR A 35 2.57 7.45 -3.78
N ILE A 36 1.84 7.59 -2.67
CA ILE A 36 0.55 6.90 -2.47
C ILE A 36 -0.51 7.39 -3.47
N ALA A 37 -0.54 8.68 -3.78
CA ALA A 37 -1.46 9.23 -4.78
C ALA A 37 -1.21 8.67 -6.18
N GLU A 38 0.06 8.60 -6.60
CA GLU A 38 0.43 7.96 -7.87
C GLU A 38 0.05 6.48 -7.89
N LEU A 39 0.22 5.77 -6.78
CA LEU A 39 -0.18 4.37 -6.65
C LEU A 39 -1.70 4.21 -6.85
N VAL A 40 -2.49 4.99 -6.11
CA VAL A 40 -3.95 5.01 -6.19
C VAL A 40 -4.42 5.33 -7.62
N GLU A 41 -3.84 6.35 -8.24
CA GLU A 41 -4.14 6.74 -9.62
C GLU A 41 -3.82 5.62 -10.62
N ARG A 42 -2.65 4.98 -10.48
CA ARG A 42 -2.21 3.90 -11.37
C ARG A 42 -3.02 2.62 -11.21
N ALA A 43 -3.48 2.33 -10.00
CA ALA A 43 -4.39 1.23 -9.74
C ALA A 43 -5.84 1.55 -10.14
N GLY A 44 -6.14 2.79 -10.54
CA GLY A 44 -7.52 3.17 -10.88
C GLY A 44 -8.52 2.94 -9.76
N VAL A 45 -8.05 2.89 -8.50
CA VAL A 45 -8.89 2.67 -7.33
C VAL A 45 -9.52 3.98 -6.89
N SER A 46 -10.78 3.96 -6.47
CA SER A 46 -11.48 5.14 -5.97
C SER A 46 -11.10 5.53 -4.53
N ALA A 47 -10.00 5.00 -4.00
CA ALA A 47 -9.50 5.32 -2.66
C ALA A 47 -8.98 6.75 -2.60
N SER A 48 -9.19 7.45 -1.49
CA SER A 48 -8.47 8.71 -1.22
C SER A 48 -7.02 8.38 -0.83
N PRO A 49 -6.01 8.96 -1.51
CA PRO A 49 -4.61 8.83 -1.13
C PRO A 49 -4.35 9.27 0.32
N GLU A 50 -5.05 10.31 0.78
CA GLU A 50 -4.94 10.84 2.14
C GLU A 50 -5.47 9.86 3.18
N GLU A 51 -6.61 9.22 2.90
CA GLU A 51 -7.18 8.18 3.77
C GLU A 51 -6.25 6.96 3.84
N LEU A 52 -5.70 6.53 2.70
CA LEU A 52 -4.76 5.41 2.65
C LEU A 52 -3.46 5.73 3.40
N HIS A 53 -2.89 6.92 3.21
CA HIS A 53 -1.70 7.37 3.94
C HIS A 53 -1.96 7.44 5.45
N ARG A 54 -3.11 7.97 5.88
CA ARG A 54 -3.49 7.99 7.29
C ARG A 54 -3.66 6.58 7.84
N ALA A 55 -4.34 5.69 7.11
CA ALA A 55 -4.53 4.30 7.51
C ALA A 55 -3.18 3.59 7.69
N ILE A 56 -2.23 3.77 6.77
CA ILE A 56 -0.87 3.22 6.87
C ILE A 56 -0.16 3.75 8.11
N ALA A 57 -0.20 5.06 8.35
CA ALA A 57 0.47 5.69 9.49
C ALA A 57 -0.10 5.22 10.84
N GLU A 58 -1.43 5.14 10.95
CA GLU A 58 -2.15 4.79 12.18
C GLU A 58 -2.24 3.28 12.45
N SER A 59 -1.84 2.44 11.51
CA SER A 59 -1.91 0.98 11.68
C SER A 59 -0.72 0.44 12.45
N ALA A 60 -0.98 -0.38 13.47
CA ALA A 60 0.06 -1.09 14.20
C ALA A 60 0.45 -2.41 13.53
N SER A 61 -0.44 -2.98 12.70
CA SER A 61 -0.21 -4.24 11.99
C SER A 61 -0.84 -4.21 10.59
N MET A 62 -0.40 -5.11 9.70
CA MET A 62 -1.01 -5.26 8.38
C MET A 62 -2.47 -5.67 8.45
N GLY A 63 -2.86 -6.50 9.44
CA GLY A 63 -4.27 -6.88 9.62
C GLY A 63 -5.16 -5.69 9.96
N GLU A 64 -4.67 -4.77 10.81
CA GLU A 64 -5.37 -3.53 11.13
C GLU A 64 -5.43 -2.58 9.94
N LEU A 65 -4.34 -2.49 9.16
CA LEU A 65 -4.32 -1.71 7.93
C LEU A 65 -5.39 -2.19 6.94
N LEU A 66 -5.47 -3.51 6.74
CA LEU A 66 -6.45 -4.10 5.85
C LEU A 66 -7.87 -3.84 6.33
N ASP A 67 -8.15 -4.04 7.61
CA ASP A 67 -9.48 -3.77 8.16
C ASP A 67 -9.89 -2.29 7.99
N LYS A 68 -8.95 -1.35 8.17
CA LYS A 68 -9.18 0.08 7.96
C LYS A 68 -9.38 0.43 6.48
N VAL A 69 -8.53 -0.07 5.61
CA VAL A 69 -8.56 0.20 4.18
C VAL A 69 -9.80 -0.46 3.55
N GLU A 70 -10.11 -1.69 3.89
CA GLU A 70 -11.32 -2.40 3.43
C GLU A 70 -12.59 -1.64 3.86
N LYS A 71 -12.65 -1.14 5.10
CA LYS A 71 -13.79 -0.34 5.58
C LYS A 71 -13.90 1.04 4.93
N SER A 72 -12.77 1.68 4.62
CA SER A 72 -12.74 3.06 4.13
C SER A 72 -12.85 3.14 2.61
N THR A 73 -12.24 2.20 1.89
CA THR A 73 -12.08 2.26 0.43
C THR A 73 -12.59 1.01 -0.29
N GLY A 74 -12.90 -0.07 0.44
CA GLY A 74 -13.28 -1.36 -0.14
C GLY A 74 -12.13 -2.13 -0.76
N LEU A 75 -10.89 -1.70 -0.55
CA LEU A 75 -9.70 -2.36 -1.12
C LEU A 75 -9.20 -3.49 -0.22
N GLY A 76 -8.99 -4.66 -0.81
CA GLY A 76 -8.44 -5.83 -0.13
C GLY A 76 -6.91 -5.90 -0.19
N LEU A 77 -6.34 -6.93 0.45
CA LEU A 77 -4.89 -7.21 0.42
C LEU A 77 -4.35 -7.32 -1.01
N SER A 78 -5.13 -7.91 -1.92
CA SER A 78 -4.77 -8.05 -3.34
C SER A 78 -4.65 -6.70 -4.04
N ASP A 79 -5.49 -5.73 -3.71
CA ASP A 79 -5.45 -4.39 -4.28
C ASP A 79 -4.25 -3.63 -3.73
N ILE A 80 -3.96 -3.75 -2.43
CA ILE A 80 -2.75 -3.18 -1.80
C ILE A 80 -1.48 -3.81 -2.38
N ALA A 81 -1.49 -5.12 -2.65
CA ALA A 81 -0.40 -5.80 -3.32
C ALA A 81 -0.28 -5.35 -4.80
N GLY A 82 -1.39 -5.16 -5.50
CA GLY A 82 -1.46 -4.64 -6.87
C GLY A 82 -0.95 -3.20 -6.97
N LEU A 83 -1.33 -2.36 -6.00
CA LEU A 83 -0.78 -1.03 -5.76
C LEU A 83 0.74 -1.13 -5.59
N ALA A 84 1.20 -1.87 -4.57
CA ALA A 84 2.62 -2.02 -4.26
C ALA A 84 3.48 -2.55 -5.42
N THR A 85 2.92 -3.40 -6.28
CA THR A 85 3.62 -3.99 -7.43
C THR A 85 3.54 -3.13 -8.70
N GLY A 86 2.63 -2.16 -8.75
CA GLY A 86 2.24 -1.49 -10.00
C GLY A 86 1.67 -2.45 -11.05
N LEU A 87 1.33 -3.68 -10.66
CA LEU A 87 0.72 -4.71 -11.50
C LEU A 87 -0.80 -4.68 -11.25
N MET A 88 -1.48 -3.70 -11.84
CA MET A 88 -2.81 -3.97 -12.35
C MET A 88 -2.68 -4.27 -13.84
N CYS A 89 -2.83 -5.55 -14.18
CA CYS A 89 -3.17 -6.02 -15.51
C CYS A 89 -4.50 -6.76 -15.40
#